data_AF-A0A954SJV3-F1
#
_entry.id   AF-A0A954SJV3-F1
#
_cell.length_a   1.000
_cell.length_b   1.000
_cell.length_c   1.000
_cell.angle_alpha   90.00
_cell.angle_beta   90.00
_cell.angle_gamma   90.00
#
_symmetry.space_group_name_H-M   'P 1'
#
loop_
_entity.id
_entity.type
_entity.pdbx_description
1 polymer ?
#
loop_
_entity_poly.entity_id
_entity_poly.type
_entity_poly.pdbx_seq_one_letter_code
_entity_poly.pdbx_strand_id
1 'polypeptide(L)'
;MWNCLEIAGCPTHVACSSRDVSGLKLDDVARGLKPEEWALVPLGRIGDLLWSTLPRPVARLVAPPTDYAVCIIPRDAVGDDLELWSRFVGTPQPEARIAEPQGDDTNAPLPELAPRIGRRVPDWVRTAFRNWAPPEVASTVDAQAFRAGILQLWDELVLSHEQSQAIEGEGRHVAGDYWHGIMHRREPDYGNSKYWFRRVGRHPVFQELAPLAAEVLSESEAGEASSWNQRLTGHAWDPMVFVELCQQVARDQQSPLGVAARQIQFIEMLLLLNSTWHDAIDE
;
A
#
# COMPACT_ATOMS: atom_id res chain seq x y z
N MET A 1 4.02 -16.48 13.01
CA MET A 1 5.26 -16.57 13.83
C MET A 1 6.36 -15.96 13.00
N TRP A 2 7.03 -14.93 13.53
CA TRP A 2 8.17 -14.33 12.85
C TRP A 2 9.35 -15.28 12.81
N ASN A 3 10.12 -15.23 11.73
CA ASN A 3 11.47 -15.72 11.76
C ASN A 3 12.35 -14.59 12.30
N CYS A 4 12.78 -14.72 13.55
CA CYS A 4 13.79 -13.82 14.12
C CYS A 4 15.15 -14.45 13.86
N LEU A 5 16.00 -13.74 13.14
CA LEU A 5 17.35 -14.18 12.80
C LEU A 5 18.35 -13.27 13.48
N GLU A 6 19.36 -13.89 14.09
CA GLU A 6 20.48 -13.15 14.65
C GLU A 6 21.28 -12.51 13.51
N ILE A 7 21.62 -11.25 13.68
CA ILE A 7 22.44 -10.50 12.72
C ILE A 7 23.90 -10.70 13.07
N ALA A 8 24.71 -11.11 12.09
CA ALA A 8 26.09 -11.43 12.36
C ALA A 8 26.84 -10.15 12.79
N GLY A 9 27.51 -10.22 13.94
CA GLY A 9 28.25 -9.08 14.49
C GLY A 9 27.41 -7.98 15.13
N CYS A 10 26.09 -8.15 15.26
CA CYS A 10 25.21 -7.21 15.96
C CYS A 10 24.43 -7.93 17.08
N PRO A 11 25.03 -8.16 18.28
CA PRO A 11 24.41 -8.99 19.31
C PRO A 11 23.15 -8.38 19.93
N THR A 12 22.98 -7.07 19.81
CA THR A 12 21.87 -6.30 20.39
C THR A 12 20.61 -6.31 19.53
N HIS A 13 20.71 -6.64 18.24
CA HIS A 13 19.58 -6.61 17.31
C HIS A 13 19.28 -7.98 16.72
N VAL A 14 18.04 -8.12 16.27
CA VAL A 14 17.60 -9.25 15.45
C VAL A 14 16.87 -8.71 14.23
N ALA A 15 16.92 -9.49 13.14
CA ALA A 15 16.10 -9.25 11.97
C ALA A 15 14.79 -10.03 12.12
N CYS A 16 13.66 -9.35 12.03
CA CYS A 16 12.32 -9.91 12.04
C CYS A 16 11.68 -9.73 10.67
N SER A 17 11.18 -10.82 10.10
CA SER A 17 10.39 -10.78 8.86
C SER A 17 9.33 -11.89 8.85
N SER A 18 8.28 -11.67 8.06
CA SER A 18 7.36 -12.74 7.63
C SER A 18 7.99 -13.64 6.55
N ARG A 19 9.09 -13.22 5.93
CA ARG A 19 9.66 -13.82 4.72
C ARG A 19 11.04 -14.38 4.96
N ASP A 20 11.52 -15.15 3.98
CA ASP A 20 12.91 -15.54 3.91
C ASP A 20 13.77 -14.30 3.63
N VAL A 21 14.82 -14.14 4.41
CA VAL A 21 15.78 -13.03 4.30
C VAL A 21 17.16 -13.51 3.84
N SER A 22 17.25 -14.78 3.43
CA SER A 22 18.45 -15.37 2.85
C SER A 22 18.92 -14.56 1.64
N GLY A 23 20.18 -14.15 1.63
CA GLY A 23 20.78 -13.36 0.54
C GLY A 23 20.61 -11.85 0.68
N LEU A 24 19.86 -11.35 1.67
CA LEU A 24 19.79 -9.92 1.98
C LEU A 24 21.03 -9.47 2.74
N LYS A 25 21.49 -8.24 2.47
CA LYS A 25 22.68 -7.64 3.09
C LYS A 25 22.33 -6.94 4.41
N LEU A 26 21.77 -7.68 5.35
CA LEU A 26 21.24 -7.12 6.61
C LEU A 26 22.35 -6.63 7.56
N ASP A 27 23.50 -7.30 7.57
CA ASP A 27 24.64 -6.93 8.42
C ASP A 27 25.15 -5.52 8.09
N ASP A 28 25.13 -5.13 6.82
CA ASP A 28 25.55 -3.79 6.38
C ASP A 28 24.58 -2.70 6.86
N VAL A 29 23.28 -3.01 6.96
CA VAL A 29 22.26 -2.10 7.48
C VAL A 29 22.36 -1.98 8.99
N ALA A 30 22.55 -3.11 9.69
CA ALA A 30 22.69 -3.14 11.14
C ALA A 30 23.98 -2.48 11.62
N ARG A 31 25.02 -2.45 10.78
CA ARG A 31 26.27 -1.75 11.06
C ARG A 31 25.99 -0.25 11.21
N GLY A 32 26.04 0.22 12.45
CA GLY A 32 25.84 1.63 12.80
C GLY A 32 24.50 1.95 13.45
N LEU A 33 23.60 0.97 13.64
CA LEU A 33 22.44 1.14 14.52
C LEU A 33 22.88 1.19 15.97
N LYS A 34 22.38 2.18 16.72
CA LYS A 34 22.51 2.21 18.18
C LYS A 34 21.62 1.13 18.82
N PRO A 35 21.91 0.66 20.05
CA PRO A 35 21.15 -0.42 20.71
C PRO A 35 19.64 -0.24 20.77
N GLU A 36 19.16 1.00 20.74
CA GLU A 36 17.74 1.39 20.80
C GLU A 36 17.11 1.67 19.42
N GLU A 37 17.91 1.74 18.35
CA GLU A 37 17.46 2.15 17.03
C GLU A 37 16.82 1.00 16.24
N TRP A 38 15.92 1.36 15.32
CA TRP A 38 15.25 0.42 14.43
C TRP A 38 15.66 0.74 13.00
N ALA A 39 15.66 -0.27 12.14
CA ALA A 39 15.70 -0.07 10.70
C ALA A 39 14.64 -0.91 9.98
N LEU A 40 14.15 -0.37 8.87
CA LEU A 40 13.33 -1.09 7.91
C LEU A 40 14.13 -1.26 6.63
N VAL A 41 14.21 -2.49 6.15
CA VAL A 41 14.71 -2.81 4.80
C VAL A 41 13.51 -3.12 3.93
N PRO A 42 13.06 -2.18 3.07
CA PRO A 42 11.91 -2.41 2.20
C PRO A 42 12.12 -3.63 1.30
N LEU A 43 11.06 -4.41 1.09
CA LEU A 43 11.11 -5.62 0.26
C LEU A 43 10.35 -5.42 -1.06
N GLY A 44 11.10 -5.48 -2.16
CA GLY A 44 10.56 -5.29 -3.51
C GLY A 44 9.88 -3.93 -3.74
N ARG A 45 9.16 -3.83 -4.85
CA ARG A 45 8.52 -2.59 -5.33
C ARG A 45 7.47 -2.04 -4.37
N ILE A 46 6.61 -2.92 -3.85
CA ILE A 46 5.54 -2.51 -2.93
C ILE A 46 6.12 -2.06 -1.59
N GLY A 47 7.14 -2.75 -1.09
CA GLY A 47 7.86 -2.33 0.11
C GLY A 47 8.48 -0.96 -0.07
N ASP A 48 9.12 -0.71 -1.22
CA ASP A 48 9.72 0.59 -1.53
C ASP A 48 8.69 1.72 -1.56
N LEU A 49 7.57 1.54 -2.29
CA LEU A 49 6.48 2.52 -2.30
C LEU A 49 5.92 2.78 -0.89
N LEU A 50 5.79 1.72 -0.09
CA LEU A 50 5.23 1.84 1.25
C LEU A 50 6.17 2.55 2.23
N TRP A 51 7.46 2.22 2.23
CA TRP A 51 8.38 2.65 3.28
C TRP A 51 9.29 3.81 2.88
N SER A 52 9.58 3.95 1.59
CA SER A 52 10.46 5.00 1.06
C SER A 52 9.67 6.16 0.45
N THR A 53 8.51 5.89 -0.18
CA THR A 53 7.73 6.92 -0.87
C THR A 53 6.64 7.52 0.00
N LEU A 54 5.82 6.68 0.65
CA LEU A 54 4.72 7.20 1.48
C LEU A 54 5.25 7.97 2.70
N PRO A 55 4.58 9.06 3.10
CA PRO A 55 4.89 9.77 4.32
C PRO A 55 4.88 8.83 5.51
N ARG A 56 5.91 8.89 6.36
CA ARG A 56 6.07 7.97 7.49
C ARG A 56 4.85 7.87 8.41
N PRO A 57 4.13 8.96 8.74
CA PRO A 57 2.91 8.88 9.55
C PRO A 57 1.79 8.05 8.90
N VAL A 58 1.78 7.97 7.57
CA VAL A 58 0.81 7.25 6.73
C VAL A 58 1.25 5.80 6.53
N ALA A 59 2.50 5.58 6.11
CA ALA A 59 3.06 4.26 5.80
C ALA A 59 2.78 3.22 6.90
N ARG A 60 3.01 3.61 8.17
CA ARG A 60 2.79 2.76 9.34
C ARG A 60 1.32 2.33 9.57
N LEU A 61 0.36 3.00 8.93
CA LEU A 61 -1.06 2.71 9.04
C LEU A 61 -1.57 1.76 7.95
N VAL A 62 -0.79 1.51 6.90
CA VAL A 62 -1.22 0.72 5.74
C VAL A 62 -1.12 -0.77 6.02
N ALA A 63 -0.04 -1.22 6.67
CA ALA A 63 0.21 -2.62 6.94
C ALA A 63 1.19 -2.83 8.10
N PRO A 64 1.23 -4.04 8.68
CA PRO A 64 2.33 -4.47 9.54
C PRO A 64 3.69 -4.24 8.86
N PRO A 65 4.71 -3.74 9.59
CA PRO A 65 5.99 -3.37 8.97
C PRO A 65 6.70 -4.57 8.33
N THR A 66 6.61 -5.72 8.98
CA THR A 66 7.14 -7.02 8.58
C THR A 66 6.41 -7.68 7.41
N ASP A 67 5.25 -7.15 6.98
CA ASP A 67 4.57 -7.64 5.79
C ASP A 67 5.30 -7.20 4.52
N TYR A 68 6.01 -6.06 4.51
CA TYR A 68 6.66 -5.49 3.32
C TYR A 68 8.08 -4.95 3.57
N ALA A 69 8.65 -5.24 4.74
CA ALA A 69 10.03 -4.94 5.07
C ALA A 69 10.64 -6.04 5.96
N VAL A 70 11.97 -6.09 6.01
CA VAL A 70 12.67 -6.70 7.13
C VAL A 70 12.86 -5.64 8.21
N CYS A 71 12.39 -5.94 9.42
CA CYS A 71 12.57 -5.07 10.58
C CYS A 71 13.84 -5.49 11.32
N ILE A 72 14.83 -4.60 11.41
CA ILE A 72 15.98 -4.78 12.30
C ILE A 72 15.67 -4.03 13.58
N ILE A 73 15.47 -4.78 14.67
CA ILE A 73 15.00 -4.24 15.95
C ILE A 73 15.84 -4.72 17.13
N PRO A 74 15.84 -4.01 18.27
CA PRO A 74 16.47 -4.46 19.49
C PRO A 74 15.92 -5.82 19.92
N ARG A 75 16.79 -6.72 20.39
CA ARG A 75 16.45 -8.11 20.73
C ARG A 75 15.40 -8.20 21.85
N ASP A 76 15.44 -7.28 22.80
CA ASP A 76 14.48 -7.17 23.90
C ASP A 76 13.15 -6.51 23.48
N ALA A 77 13.10 -5.90 22.29
CA ALA A 77 11.90 -5.32 21.71
C ALA A 77 11.07 -6.32 20.88
N VAL A 78 11.57 -7.56 20.69
CA VAL A 78 10.85 -8.62 19.97
C VAL A 78 9.56 -8.99 20.71
N GLY A 79 8.45 -9.00 19.98
CA GLY A 79 7.12 -9.38 20.48
C GLY A 79 6.31 -10.09 19.41
N ASP A 80 5.01 -10.27 19.67
CA ASP A 80 4.09 -10.73 18.62
C ASP A 80 3.85 -9.65 17.55
N ASP A 81 3.22 -10.02 16.43
CA ASP A 81 3.03 -9.13 15.29
C ASP A 81 2.20 -7.88 15.61
N LEU A 82 1.08 -8.10 16.30
CA LEU A 82 0.18 -7.01 16.66
C LEU A 82 0.83 -6.08 17.67
N GLU A 83 1.63 -6.62 18.59
CA GLU A 83 2.39 -5.84 19.55
C GLU A 83 3.45 -4.99 18.85
N LEU A 84 4.27 -5.59 17.97
CA LEU A 84 5.31 -4.87 17.21
C LEU A 84 4.70 -3.75 16.37
N TRP A 85 3.61 -4.05 15.67
CA TRP A 85 2.94 -3.06 14.84
C TRP A 85 2.27 -1.96 15.69
N SER A 86 1.64 -2.30 16.83
CA SER A 86 1.07 -1.30 17.74
C SER A 86 2.14 -0.36 18.31
N ARG A 87 3.33 -0.89 18.63
CA ARG A 87 4.49 -0.09 19.04
C ARG A 87 4.94 0.81 17.90
N PHE A 88 5.05 0.28 16.68
CA PHE A 88 5.46 1.05 15.51
C PHE A 88 4.50 2.23 15.21
N VAL A 89 3.20 2.02 15.39
CA VAL A 89 2.19 3.10 15.24
C VAL A 89 2.15 4.04 16.45
N GLY A 90 2.30 3.53 17.67
CA GLY A 90 2.18 4.29 18.92
C GLY A 90 3.45 5.04 19.33
N THR A 91 4.62 4.71 18.75
CA THR A 91 5.87 5.37 19.11
C THR A 91 5.87 6.80 18.55
N PRO A 92 6.15 7.83 19.37
CA PRO A 92 6.28 9.23 18.93
C PRO A 92 7.49 9.51 18.01
N GLN A 93 7.97 8.52 17.25
CA GLN A 93 9.29 8.38 16.63
C GLN A 93 10.40 8.00 17.64
N PRO A 94 11.18 6.96 17.32
CA PRO A 94 12.44 7.14 16.63
C PRO A 94 12.24 6.81 15.17
N GLU A 95 12.83 7.63 14.30
CA GLU A 95 12.84 7.40 12.86
C GLU A 95 13.50 6.04 12.60
N ALA A 96 12.69 4.99 12.43
CA ALA A 96 13.23 3.74 11.91
C ALA A 96 13.96 4.08 10.63
N ARG A 97 15.27 3.81 10.60
CA ARG A 97 16.10 4.12 9.46
C ARG A 97 15.59 3.29 8.28
N ILE A 98 15.15 3.97 7.22
CA ILE A 98 14.77 3.29 5.99
C ILE A 98 16.06 3.01 5.21
N ALA A 99 16.37 1.74 5.02
CA ALA A 99 17.50 1.29 4.21
C ALA A 99 17.10 1.24 2.73
N GLU A 100 18.08 1.03 1.86
CA GLU A 100 17.79 0.76 0.44
C GLU A 100 16.91 -0.50 0.31
N PRO A 101 15.93 -0.50 -0.60
CA PRO A 101 15.11 -1.67 -0.90
C PRO A 101 15.97 -2.86 -1.32
N GLN A 102 15.61 -4.05 -0.86
CA GLN A 102 16.29 -5.29 -1.23
C GLN A 102 15.28 -6.41 -1.48
N GLY A 103 15.74 -7.47 -2.15
CA GLY A 103 14.91 -8.65 -2.43
C GLY A 103 13.72 -8.34 -3.34
N ASP A 104 12.86 -9.35 -3.49
CA ASP A 104 11.59 -9.23 -4.22
C ASP A 104 10.40 -9.13 -3.24
N ASP A 105 9.22 -8.88 -3.80
CA ASP A 105 7.96 -8.91 -3.06
C ASP A 105 7.24 -10.26 -3.18
N THR A 106 7.96 -11.34 -3.53
CA THR A 106 7.33 -12.64 -3.73
C THR A 106 6.66 -13.11 -2.43
N ASN A 107 5.37 -13.45 -2.54
CA ASN A 107 4.51 -13.85 -1.42
C ASN A 107 4.16 -12.76 -0.39
N ALA A 108 4.37 -11.48 -0.72
CA ALA A 108 3.75 -10.40 0.04
C ALA A 108 2.24 -10.64 0.18
N PRO A 109 1.65 -10.44 1.37
CA PRO A 109 0.20 -10.29 1.44
C PRO A 109 -0.22 -9.19 0.46
N LEU A 110 -1.32 -9.39 -0.26
CA LEU A 110 -1.87 -8.38 -1.15
C LEU A 110 -3.33 -8.15 -0.78
N PRO A 111 -3.86 -6.92 -0.84
CA PRO A 111 -5.29 -6.69 -0.75
C PRO A 111 -6.05 -7.55 -1.79
N GLU A 112 -7.24 -8.02 -1.43
CA GLU A 112 -8.14 -8.67 -2.39
C GLU A 112 -8.65 -7.62 -3.39
N LEU A 113 -8.90 -8.06 -4.63
CA LEU A 113 -9.58 -7.22 -5.62
C LEU A 113 -11.01 -6.93 -5.19
N ALA A 114 -11.63 -7.85 -4.45
CA ALA A 114 -12.99 -7.73 -3.96
C ALA A 114 -13.10 -8.44 -2.61
N PRO A 115 -12.91 -7.73 -1.47
CA PRO A 115 -12.89 -8.34 -0.15
C PRO A 115 -14.26 -8.98 0.15
N ARG A 116 -14.26 -10.29 0.44
CA ARG A 116 -15.51 -11.04 0.69
C ARG A 116 -16.12 -10.76 2.07
N ILE A 117 -15.29 -10.44 3.04
CA ILE A 117 -15.64 -10.14 4.43
C ILE A 117 -14.67 -9.04 4.87
N GLY A 118 -15.19 -7.95 5.44
CA GLY A 118 -14.34 -6.87 5.93
C GLY A 118 -13.26 -7.42 6.88
N ARG A 119 -11.99 -7.19 6.55
CA ARG A 119 -10.87 -7.55 7.41
C ARG A 119 -11.12 -6.97 8.81
N ARG A 120 -10.99 -7.79 9.85
CA ARG A 120 -11.09 -7.27 11.22
C ARG A 120 -9.89 -6.37 11.48
N VAL A 121 -10.12 -5.06 11.43
CA VAL A 121 -9.12 -4.06 11.78
C VAL A 121 -8.93 -4.04 13.30
N PRO A 122 -7.70 -4.05 13.83
CA PRO A 122 -7.47 -3.86 15.26
C PRO A 122 -8.03 -2.51 15.74
N ASP A 123 -8.64 -2.47 16.93
CA ASP A 123 -9.32 -1.26 17.41
C ASP A 123 -8.38 -0.07 17.60
N TRP A 124 -7.10 -0.33 17.88
CA TRP A 124 -6.07 0.70 17.96
C TRP A 124 -5.72 1.30 16.58
N VAL A 125 -5.72 0.49 15.51
CA VAL A 125 -5.60 0.98 14.12
C VAL A 125 -6.83 1.79 13.76
N ARG A 126 -8.02 1.32 14.15
CA ARG A 126 -9.27 2.06 14.00
C ARG A 126 -9.26 3.41 14.68
N THR A 127 -8.75 3.46 15.89
CA THR A 127 -8.58 4.69 16.64
C THR A 127 -7.57 5.60 15.96
N ALA A 128 -6.45 5.04 15.49
CA ALA A 128 -5.43 5.79 14.77
C ALA A 128 -6.02 6.49 13.55
N PHE A 129 -6.67 5.79 12.62
CA PHE A 129 -7.22 6.45 11.42
C PHE A 129 -8.40 7.39 11.70
N ARG A 130 -9.20 7.15 12.75
CA ARG A 130 -10.32 8.04 13.09
C ARG A 130 -9.84 9.38 13.61
N ASN A 131 -8.74 9.35 14.35
CA ASN A 131 -8.16 10.53 15.00
C ASN A 131 -7.00 11.13 14.21
N TRP A 132 -6.58 10.47 13.13
CA TRP A 132 -5.49 10.96 12.32
C TRP A 132 -5.97 12.17 11.51
N ALA A 133 -5.17 13.22 11.57
CA ALA A 133 -5.26 14.39 10.72
C ALA A 133 -3.83 14.72 10.28
N PRO A 134 -3.65 15.26 9.06
CA PRO A 134 -2.40 15.90 8.71
C PRO A 134 -2.03 16.98 9.74
N PRO A 135 -0.72 17.20 10.00
CA PRO A 135 -0.28 18.20 10.97
C PRO A 135 -0.80 19.60 10.63
N GLU A 136 -0.88 19.93 9.34
CA GLU A 136 -1.48 21.15 8.82
C GLU A 136 -2.35 20.79 7.61
N VAL A 137 -3.67 20.97 7.72
CA VAL A 137 -4.62 20.68 6.64
C VAL A 137 -4.85 21.93 5.81
N ALA A 138 -4.35 21.96 4.59
CA ALA A 138 -4.59 23.02 3.61
C ALA A 138 -5.92 22.82 2.86
N SER A 139 -6.28 21.57 2.56
CA SER A 139 -7.53 21.20 1.89
C SER A 139 -8.30 20.15 2.68
N THR A 140 -9.45 20.55 3.25
CA THR A 140 -10.32 19.62 3.99
C THR A 140 -10.95 18.57 3.08
N VAL A 141 -11.18 18.91 1.81
CA VAL A 141 -11.72 18.00 0.81
C VAL A 141 -10.71 16.91 0.46
N ASP A 142 -9.45 17.29 0.19
CA ASP A 142 -8.42 16.31 -0.15
C ASP A 142 -8.00 15.48 1.09
N ALA A 143 -8.06 16.08 2.29
CA ALA A 143 -7.92 15.32 3.55
C ALA A 143 -9.03 14.27 3.73
N GLN A 144 -10.26 14.58 3.30
CA GLN A 144 -11.37 13.64 3.30
C GLN A 144 -11.20 12.54 2.22
N ALA A 145 -10.67 12.87 1.04
CA ALA A 145 -10.29 11.88 0.03
C ALA A 145 -9.19 10.94 0.54
N PHE A 146 -8.16 11.47 1.20
CA PHE A 146 -7.15 10.66 1.87
C PHE A 146 -7.77 9.69 2.88
N ARG A 147 -8.74 10.15 3.68
CA ARG A 147 -9.46 9.30 4.65
C ARG A 147 -10.23 8.17 3.97
N ALA A 148 -10.88 8.44 2.84
CA ALA A 148 -11.50 7.39 2.02
C ALA A 148 -10.47 6.32 1.62
N GLY A 149 -9.29 6.74 1.16
CA GLY A 149 -8.18 5.84 0.81
C GLY A 149 -7.72 4.93 1.95
N ILE A 150 -7.55 5.47 3.16
CA ILE A 150 -7.21 4.66 4.34
C ILE A 150 -8.31 3.64 4.64
N LEU A 151 -9.58 4.04 4.60
CA LEU A 151 -10.71 3.12 4.83
C LEU A 151 -10.74 2.02 3.76
N GLN A 152 -10.41 2.36 2.51
CA GLN A 152 -10.33 1.43 1.40
C GLN A 152 -9.27 0.36 1.62
N LEU A 153 -8.07 0.74 2.06
CA LEU A 153 -6.98 -0.19 2.38
C LEU A 153 -7.34 -1.22 3.46
N TRP A 154 -8.30 -0.89 4.31
CA TRP A 154 -8.75 -1.72 5.43
C TRP A 154 -10.09 -2.43 5.19
N ASP A 155 -10.54 -2.48 3.93
CA ASP A 155 -11.80 -3.12 3.52
C ASP A 155 -13.06 -2.50 4.14
N GLU A 156 -12.97 -1.27 4.69
CA GLU A 156 -14.10 -0.52 5.23
C GLU A 156 -14.86 0.18 4.09
N LEU A 157 -15.33 -0.61 3.10
CA LEU A 157 -15.89 -0.13 1.83
C LEU A 157 -17.06 0.83 2.02
N VAL A 158 -17.96 0.56 2.97
CA VAL A 158 -19.13 1.42 3.25
C VAL A 158 -18.69 2.79 3.73
N LEU A 159 -17.74 2.85 4.68
CA LEU A 159 -17.24 4.12 5.20
C LEU A 159 -16.44 4.87 4.13
N SER A 160 -15.63 4.17 3.34
CA SER A 160 -14.89 4.74 2.21
C SER A 160 -15.84 5.34 1.17
N HIS A 161 -16.93 4.64 0.85
CA HIS A 161 -17.99 5.13 -0.02
C HIS A 161 -18.63 6.41 0.53
N GLU A 162 -19.03 6.42 1.82
CA GLU A 162 -19.61 7.61 2.46
C GLU A 162 -18.66 8.82 2.42
N GLN A 163 -17.36 8.61 2.69
CA GLN A 163 -16.37 9.68 2.62
C GLN A 163 -16.21 10.21 1.19
N SER A 164 -16.13 9.32 0.19
CA SER A 164 -15.95 9.69 -1.22
C SER A 164 -17.18 10.40 -1.78
N GLN A 165 -18.38 9.89 -1.49
CA GLN A 165 -19.65 10.44 -1.97
C GLN A 165 -19.93 11.86 -1.44
N ALA A 166 -19.41 12.20 -0.27
CA ALA A 166 -19.61 13.51 0.32
C ALA A 166 -18.76 14.63 -0.30
N ILE A 167 -17.80 14.30 -1.18
CA ILE A 167 -16.89 15.25 -1.85
C ILE A 167 -16.83 15.06 -3.38
N GLU A 168 -17.91 14.54 -3.94
CA GLU A 168 -17.98 14.24 -5.38
C GLU A 168 -17.68 15.45 -6.27
N GLY A 169 -16.73 15.28 -7.19
CA GLY A 169 -16.32 16.35 -8.12
C GLY A 169 -15.59 17.53 -7.47
N GLU A 170 -15.22 17.42 -6.19
CA GLU A 170 -14.48 18.45 -5.44
C GLU A 170 -13.00 18.07 -5.25
N GLY A 171 -12.20 19.01 -4.75
CA GLY A 171 -10.76 18.81 -4.50
C GLY A 171 -9.88 19.07 -5.73
N ARG A 172 -8.56 19.04 -5.54
CA ARG A 172 -7.61 19.46 -6.59
C ARG A 172 -7.64 18.56 -7.82
N HIS A 173 -7.82 17.25 -7.59
CA HIS A 173 -7.73 16.21 -8.61
C HIS A 173 -8.93 15.26 -8.61
N VAL A 174 -10.06 15.69 -8.06
CA VAL A 174 -11.28 14.87 -7.89
C VAL A 174 -10.99 13.49 -7.30
N ALA A 175 -10.07 13.44 -6.33
CA ALA A 175 -9.60 12.19 -5.76
C ALA A 175 -10.71 11.42 -5.01
N GLY A 176 -11.75 12.12 -4.55
CA GLY A 176 -13.00 11.49 -4.07
C GLY A 176 -13.62 10.59 -5.14
N ASP A 177 -13.82 11.10 -6.36
CA ASP A 177 -14.35 10.32 -7.49
C ASP A 177 -13.42 9.14 -7.85
N TYR A 178 -12.11 9.30 -7.69
CA TYR A 178 -11.15 8.20 -7.92
C TYR A 178 -11.30 7.11 -6.86
N TRP A 179 -11.29 7.44 -5.57
CA TRP A 179 -11.54 6.48 -4.50
C TRP A 179 -12.90 5.80 -4.65
N HIS A 180 -13.92 6.53 -5.11
CA HIS A 180 -15.25 6.00 -5.42
C HIS A 180 -15.21 4.95 -6.54
N GLY A 181 -14.44 5.20 -7.60
CA GLY A 181 -14.21 4.26 -8.69
C GLY A 181 -13.49 2.98 -8.25
N ILE A 182 -12.45 3.10 -7.41
CA ILE A 182 -11.79 1.96 -6.78
C ILE A 182 -12.76 1.22 -5.86
N MET A 183 -13.58 1.94 -5.10
CA MET A 183 -14.57 1.34 -4.20
C MET A 183 -15.55 0.45 -4.95
N HIS A 184 -16.22 0.98 -5.98
CA HIS A 184 -17.12 0.19 -6.81
C HIS A 184 -16.43 -0.99 -7.51
N ARG A 185 -15.16 -0.85 -7.90
CA ARG A 185 -14.38 -1.97 -8.45
C ARG A 185 -14.22 -3.10 -7.43
N ARG A 186 -14.08 -2.75 -6.15
CA ARG A 186 -13.87 -3.66 -5.02
C ARG A 186 -15.15 -4.22 -4.40
N GLU A 187 -16.33 -3.70 -4.74
CA GLU A 187 -17.64 -4.35 -4.49
C GLU A 187 -18.23 -5.07 -5.73
N PRO A 188 -17.35 -5.52 -6.64
CA PRO A 188 -17.68 -5.96 -8.00
C PRO A 188 -18.78 -5.22 -8.79
N ASP A 189 -19.01 -3.92 -8.55
CA ASP A 189 -19.83 -3.06 -9.40
C ASP A 189 -18.98 -2.38 -10.48
N TYR A 190 -18.56 -3.19 -11.46
CA TYR A 190 -17.68 -2.73 -12.54
C TYR A 190 -18.31 -1.66 -13.43
N GLY A 191 -19.64 -1.64 -13.55
CA GLY A 191 -20.37 -0.64 -14.33
C GLY A 191 -20.28 0.74 -13.69
N ASN A 192 -20.50 0.79 -12.38
CA ASN A 192 -20.42 2.02 -11.61
C ASN A 192 -18.97 2.47 -11.40
N SER A 193 -18.04 1.53 -11.19
CA SER A 193 -16.61 1.83 -11.19
C SER A 193 -16.17 2.58 -12.46
N LYS A 194 -16.58 2.07 -13.64
CA LYS A 194 -16.36 2.74 -14.93
C LYS A 194 -17.04 4.12 -15.01
N TYR A 195 -18.20 4.32 -14.38
CA TYR A 195 -18.85 5.64 -14.33
C TYR A 195 -17.96 6.65 -13.60
N TRP A 196 -17.45 6.31 -12.43
CA TRP A 196 -16.55 7.17 -11.65
C TRP A 196 -15.23 7.45 -12.35
N PHE A 197 -14.61 6.45 -12.97
CA PHE A 197 -13.39 6.66 -13.73
C PHE A 197 -13.55 7.60 -14.93
N ARG A 198 -14.76 7.70 -15.52
CA ARG A 198 -15.05 8.73 -16.54
C ARG A 198 -15.12 10.14 -15.93
N ARG A 199 -15.59 10.28 -14.68
CA ARG A 199 -15.60 11.56 -13.97
C ARG A 199 -14.19 12.01 -13.60
N VAL A 200 -13.33 11.08 -13.17
CA VAL A 200 -11.90 11.35 -12.90
C VAL A 200 -11.20 11.87 -14.15
N GLY A 201 -11.46 11.27 -15.32
CA GLY A 201 -10.86 11.71 -16.58
C GLY A 201 -9.35 11.49 -16.60
N ARG A 202 -8.54 12.53 -16.35
CA ARG A 202 -7.08 12.45 -16.27
C ARG A 202 -6.64 12.72 -14.84
N HIS A 203 -5.75 11.88 -14.32
CA HIS A 203 -5.19 12.04 -12.97
C HIS A 203 -3.66 11.95 -13.01
N PRO A 204 -2.90 12.75 -12.24
CA PRO A 204 -1.43 12.70 -12.22
C PRO A 204 -0.86 11.30 -11.92
N VAL A 205 -1.45 10.59 -10.95
CA VAL A 205 -1.10 9.19 -10.58
C VAL A 205 -1.01 8.25 -11.77
N PHE A 206 -1.77 8.47 -12.85
CA PHE A 206 -1.73 7.62 -14.04
C PHE A 206 -0.35 7.59 -14.71
N GLN A 207 0.44 8.66 -14.59
CA GLN A 207 1.79 8.74 -15.15
C GLN A 207 2.77 7.85 -14.41
N GLU A 208 2.63 7.74 -13.09
CA GLU A 208 3.45 6.89 -12.24
C GLU A 208 2.97 5.43 -12.26
N LEU A 209 1.65 5.22 -12.31
CA LEU A 209 1.04 3.89 -12.29
C LEU A 209 1.33 3.08 -13.57
N ALA A 210 1.33 3.72 -14.74
CA ALA A 210 1.52 3.04 -16.01
C ALA A 210 2.83 2.22 -16.09
N PRO A 211 4.04 2.78 -15.83
CA PRO A 211 5.27 2.00 -15.87
C PRO A 211 5.31 0.90 -14.81
N LEU A 212 4.85 1.17 -13.59
CA LEU A 212 4.83 0.17 -12.51
C LEU A 212 3.91 -1.01 -12.85
N ALA A 213 2.74 -0.73 -13.44
CA ALA A 213 1.83 -1.77 -13.91
C ALA A 213 2.41 -2.56 -15.10
N ALA A 214 3.15 -1.89 -15.99
CA ALA A 214 3.81 -2.55 -17.10
C ALA A 214 4.89 -3.54 -16.64
N GLU A 215 5.67 -3.16 -15.63
CA GLU A 215 6.66 -4.05 -15.01
C GLU A 215 5.97 -5.27 -14.37
N VAL A 216 4.94 -5.06 -13.55
CA VAL A 216 4.17 -6.14 -12.91
C VAL A 216 3.62 -7.13 -13.95
N LEU A 217 3.07 -6.64 -15.07
CA LEU A 217 2.56 -7.51 -16.13
C LEU A 217 3.67 -8.20 -16.92
N SER A 218 4.86 -7.62 -17.01
CA SER A 218 6.02 -8.26 -17.63
C SER A 218 6.61 -9.39 -16.79
N GLU A 219 6.46 -9.30 -15.47
CA GLU A 219 6.89 -10.29 -14.48
C GLU A 219 5.86 -11.42 -14.31
N SER A 220 4.62 -11.23 -14.79
CA SER A 220 3.55 -12.21 -14.68
C SER A 220 3.77 -13.42 -15.59
N GLU A 221 3.59 -14.62 -15.04
CA GLU A 221 3.65 -15.88 -15.80
C GLU A 221 2.38 -16.16 -16.65
N ALA A 222 1.38 -15.27 -16.63
CA ALA A 222 0.16 -15.46 -17.41
C ALA A 222 0.41 -15.25 -18.91
N GLY A 223 -0.05 -16.19 -19.75
CA GLY A 223 0.15 -16.13 -21.20
C GLY A 223 -0.47 -14.88 -21.85
N GLU A 224 -1.58 -14.37 -21.30
CA GLU A 224 -2.25 -13.15 -21.76
C GLU A 224 -1.70 -11.84 -21.17
N ALA A 225 -0.69 -11.87 -20.29
CA ALA A 225 -0.20 -10.68 -19.59
C ALA A 225 0.34 -9.60 -20.54
N SER A 226 1.03 -10.00 -21.61
CA SER A 226 1.56 -9.07 -22.63
C SER A 226 0.46 -8.30 -23.36
N SER A 227 -0.67 -8.96 -23.68
CA SER A 227 -1.84 -8.34 -24.29
C SER A 227 -2.50 -7.33 -23.34
N TRP A 228 -2.63 -7.70 -22.06
CA TRP A 228 -3.11 -6.79 -21.03
C TRP A 228 -2.20 -5.59 -20.84
N ASN A 229 -0.89 -5.80 -20.85
CA ASN A 229 0.10 -4.72 -20.74
C ASN A 229 -0.08 -3.71 -21.89
N GLN A 230 -0.14 -4.18 -23.14
CA GLN A 230 -0.37 -3.30 -24.29
C GLN A 230 -1.66 -2.49 -24.17
N ARG A 231 -2.76 -3.11 -23.70
CA ARG A 231 -4.06 -2.44 -23.55
C ARG A 231 -4.07 -1.42 -22.40
N LEU A 232 -3.39 -1.72 -21.31
CA LEU A 232 -3.37 -0.90 -20.09
C LEU A 232 -2.39 0.26 -20.16
N THR A 233 -1.23 0.06 -20.79
CA THR A 233 -0.07 0.96 -20.66
C THR A 233 0.49 1.41 -22.01
N GLY A 234 0.06 0.82 -23.13
CA GLY A 234 0.67 1.03 -24.45
C GLY A 234 0.57 2.45 -25.02
N HIS A 235 -0.27 3.31 -24.45
CA HIS A 235 -0.33 4.74 -24.78
C HIS A 235 -0.30 5.61 -23.52
N ALA A 236 -1.24 5.35 -22.61
CA ALA A 236 -1.33 5.91 -21.27
C ALA A 236 -2.12 4.90 -20.42
N TRP A 237 -2.08 5.05 -19.10
CA TRP A 237 -2.92 4.25 -18.20
C TRP A 237 -4.40 4.35 -18.58
N ASP A 238 -5.05 3.21 -18.82
CA ASP A 238 -6.49 3.13 -19.04
C ASP A 238 -7.19 2.47 -17.84
N PRO A 239 -7.85 3.27 -16.96
CA PRO A 239 -8.51 2.71 -15.78
C PRO A 239 -9.73 1.86 -16.14
N MET A 240 -10.35 2.08 -17.31
CA MET A 240 -11.52 1.34 -17.77
C MET A 240 -11.12 -0.08 -18.17
N VAL A 241 -9.96 -0.20 -18.84
CA VAL A 241 -9.34 -1.49 -19.14
C VAL A 241 -8.90 -2.18 -17.86
N PHE A 242 -8.40 -1.45 -16.85
CA PHE A 242 -8.04 -2.07 -15.57
C PHE A 242 -9.27 -2.63 -14.82
N VAL A 243 -10.41 -1.94 -14.88
CA VAL A 243 -11.68 -2.49 -14.38
C VAL A 243 -12.03 -3.81 -15.08
N GLU A 244 -11.81 -3.92 -16.39
CA GLU A 244 -12.05 -5.17 -17.13
C GLU A 244 -11.09 -6.29 -16.73
N LEU A 245 -9.82 -5.97 -16.48
CA LEU A 245 -8.86 -6.93 -15.95
C LEU A 245 -9.35 -7.48 -14.60
N CYS A 246 -9.69 -6.60 -13.66
CA CYS A 246 -10.24 -6.99 -12.36
C CYS A 246 -11.51 -7.84 -12.48
N GLN A 247 -12.39 -7.50 -13.43
CA GLN A 247 -13.59 -8.29 -13.72
C GLN A 247 -13.25 -9.69 -14.28
N GLN A 248 -12.26 -9.81 -15.17
CA GLN A 248 -11.83 -11.09 -15.74
C GLN A 248 -11.32 -12.03 -14.65
N VAL A 249 -10.46 -11.53 -13.75
CA VAL A 249 -9.82 -12.35 -12.72
C VAL A 249 -10.67 -12.48 -11.44
N ALA A 250 -11.86 -11.90 -11.39
CA ALA A 250 -12.70 -11.85 -10.19
C ALA A 250 -12.98 -13.22 -9.57
N ARG A 251 -13.09 -14.26 -10.41
CA ARG A 251 -13.33 -15.64 -9.99
C ARG A 251 -12.08 -16.37 -9.52
N ASP A 252 -10.90 -15.96 -9.99
CA ASP A 252 -9.61 -16.56 -9.65
C ASP A 252 -8.51 -15.50 -9.54
N GLN A 253 -8.45 -14.89 -8.37
CA GLN A 253 -7.46 -13.86 -8.04
C GLN A 253 -6.10 -14.45 -7.63
N GLN A 254 -5.96 -15.79 -7.62
CA GLN A 254 -4.70 -16.49 -7.32
C GLN A 254 -3.99 -16.97 -8.59
N SER A 255 -4.67 -16.94 -9.74
CA SER A 255 -4.01 -17.05 -11.04
C SER A 255 -2.86 -16.04 -11.19
N PRO A 256 -1.81 -16.31 -11.99
CA PRO A 256 -0.71 -15.36 -12.17
C PRO A 256 -1.17 -13.96 -12.63
N LEU A 257 -2.23 -13.90 -13.44
CA LEU A 257 -2.85 -12.63 -13.85
C LEU A 257 -3.64 -11.98 -12.70
N GLY A 258 -4.31 -12.78 -11.87
CA GLY A 258 -5.01 -12.31 -10.67
C GLY A 258 -4.06 -11.71 -9.63
N VAL A 259 -2.91 -12.34 -9.42
CA VAL A 259 -1.83 -11.82 -8.56
C VAL A 259 -1.30 -10.50 -9.11
N ALA A 260 -1.02 -10.42 -10.41
CA ALA A 260 -0.60 -9.18 -11.06
C ALA A 260 -1.65 -8.06 -10.89
N ALA A 261 -2.94 -8.37 -11.10
CA ALA A 261 -4.01 -7.39 -10.89
C ALA A 261 -4.09 -6.91 -9.43
N ARG A 262 -3.87 -7.79 -8.44
CA ARG A 262 -3.82 -7.41 -7.02
C ARG A 262 -2.63 -6.51 -6.70
N GLN A 263 -1.46 -6.80 -7.25
CA GLN A 263 -0.28 -5.92 -7.12
C GLN A 263 -0.56 -4.55 -7.72
N ILE A 264 -1.08 -4.49 -8.95
CA ILE A 264 -1.40 -3.22 -9.64
C ILE A 264 -2.44 -2.42 -8.85
N GLN A 265 -3.50 -3.07 -8.36
CA GLN A 265 -4.50 -2.38 -7.54
C GLN A 265 -3.87 -1.81 -6.27
N PHE A 266 -2.99 -2.56 -5.61
CA PHE A 266 -2.37 -2.07 -4.39
C PHE A 266 -1.42 -0.90 -4.67
N ILE A 267 -0.60 -0.99 -5.72
CA ILE A 267 0.25 0.11 -6.19
C ILE A 267 -0.60 1.35 -6.51
N GLU A 268 -1.70 1.20 -7.25
CA GLU A 268 -2.64 2.29 -7.54
C GLU A 268 -3.15 2.96 -6.26
N MET A 269 -3.54 2.16 -5.26
CA MET A 269 -4.02 2.68 -3.99
C MET A 269 -2.91 3.38 -3.19
N LEU A 270 -1.67 2.88 -3.21
CA LEU A 270 -0.54 3.54 -2.52
C LEU A 270 -0.19 4.88 -3.17
N LEU A 271 -0.15 4.94 -4.50
CA LEU A 271 0.12 6.19 -5.23
C LEU A 271 -0.99 7.22 -5.02
N LEU A 272 -2.25 6.80 -5.07
CA LEU A 272 -3.37 7.71 -4.81
C LEU A 272 -3.41 8.17 -3.35
N LEU A 273 -3.03 7.32 -2.40
CA LEU A 273 -2.90 7.70 -1.00
C LEU A 273 -1.79 8.74 -0.81
N ASN A 274 -0.66 8.58 -1.52
CA ASN A 274 0.43 9.55 -1.51
C ASN A 274 -0.04 10.90 -2.09
N SER A 275 -0.66 10.87 -3.28
CA SER A 275 -1.19 12.07 -3.93
C SER A 275 -2.19 12.81 -3.05
N THR A 276 -3.14 12.09 -2.43
CA THR A 276 -4.16 12.71 -1.58
C THR A 276 -3.61 13.24 -0.26
N TRP A 277 -2.53 12.67 0.26
CA TRP A 277 -1.79 13.26 1.38
C TRP A 277 -1.21 14.62 0.99
N HIS A 278 -0.49 14.67 -0.12
CA HIS A 278 0.16 15.86 -0.64
C HIS A 278 -0.84 16.98 -0.96
N ASP A 279 -1.95 16.64 -1.64
CA ASP A 279 -3.04 17.56 -1.92
C ASP A 279 -3.70 18.12 -0.63
N ALA A 280 -3.77 17.30 0.44
CA ALA A 280 -4.35 17.70 1.71
C ALA A 280 -3.50 18.73 2.48
N ILE A 281 -2.18 18.71 2.31
CA ILE A 281 -1.24 19.58 3.05
C ILE A 281 -0.58 20.66 2.18
N ASP A 282 -0.88 20.68 0.88
CA ASP A 282 -0.31 21.61 -0.11
C ASP A 282 1.21 21.48 -0.29
N GLU A 283 1.71 20.24 -0.24
CA GLU A 283 3.10 19.85 -0.56
C GLU A 283 3.15 19.04 -1.84
#